data_AF-A0A3N4JXG1-F1
#
_entry.id   AF-A0A3N4JXG1-F1
#
_cell.length_a   1.000
_cell.length_b   1.000
_cell.length_c   1.000
_cell.angle_alpha   90.00
_cell.angle_beta   90.00
_cell.angle_gamma   90.00
#
_symmetry.space_group_name_H-M   'P 1'
#
loop_
_entity.id
_entity.type
_entity.pdbx_description
1 polymer ?
#
loop_
_entity_poly.entity_id
_entity_poly.type
_entity_poly.pdbx_seq_one_letter_code
_entity_poly.pdbx_strand_id
1 'polypeptide(L)'
;MDHSRNLQPNATGSGNQNCFNTISSYNTIYNNYTDEEQKILGWLSPLEPRVRHQDVSTRRRDGLGSWFLQNEEFVRWRDGKDGSGKATLFCSGNPGVGKTYMSSLVIDTICNQIEGNNVAVAYLYCDFQGLKEQTPANMIGALC
;
A
#
# COMPACT_ATOMS: atom_id res chain seq x y z
N MET A 1 24.40 -50.10 8.34
CA MET A 1 25.63 -49.72 7.61
C MET A 1 25.18 -48.90 6.41
N ASP A 2 24.58 -47.76 6.71
CA ASP A 2 25.18 -46.41 6.65
C ASP A 2 25.23 -45.88 5.21
N HIS A 3 24.28 -45.00 4.92
CA HIS A 3 24.20 -44.23 3.69
C HIS A 3 24.31 -42.76 4.08
N SER A 4 25.55 -42.26 3.94
CA SER A 4 25.93 -40.89 3.64
C SER A 4 24.78 -39.94 3.29
N ARG A 5 24.74 -38.78 3.96
CA ARG A 5 24.93 -37.49 3.27
C ARG A 5 25.11 -36.33 4.25
N ASN A 6 26.17 -35.59 3.98
CA ASN A 6 26.64 -34.39 4.64
C ASN A 6 25.55 -33.29 4.70
N LEU A 7 25.33 -32.74 5.89
CA LEU A 7 24.63 -31.47 6.08
C LEU A 7 25.64 -30.34 5.82
N GLN A 8 25.55 -29.70 4.65
CA GLN A 8 26.12 -28.37 4.44
C GLN A 8 25.10 -27.30 4.90
N PRO A 9 25.54 -26.22 5.55
CA PRO A 9 24.66 -25.09 5.87
C PRO A 9 24.46 -24.26 4.60
N ASN A 10 23.28 -24.35 3.98
CA ASN A 10 22.91 -23.41 2.92
C ASN A 10 22.62 -22.05 3.54
N ALA A 11 23.65 -21.22 3.57
CA ALA A 11 23.54 -19.79 3.62
C ALA A 11 22.90 -19.31 2.30
N THR A 12 21.64 -18.90 2.34
CA THR A 12 21.05 -17.99 1.37
C THR A 12 20.29 -16.91 2.13
N GLY A 13 21.06 -16.01 2.73
CA GLY A 13 20.57 -14.66 3.02
C GLY A 13 20.46 -13.91 1.71
N SER A 14 19.36 -14.11 0.99
CA SER A 14 18.97 -13.21 -0.10
C SER A 14 18.35 -11.98 0.56
N GLY A 15 19.20 -11.02 0.94
CA GLY A 15 18.76 -9.69 1.32
C GLY A 15 18.07 -9.07 0.11
N ASN A 16 16.75 -8.98 0.15
CA ASN A 16 15.95 -8.44 -0.94
C ASN A 16 16.26 -6.93 -1.07
N GLN A 17 17.11 -6.58 -2.03
CA GLN A 17 17.56 -5.20 -2.29
C GLN A 17 16.42 -4.26 -2.73
N ASN A 18 15.21 -4.78 -2.97
CA ASN A 18 14.05 -4.00 -3.38
C ASN A 18 13.40 -3.18 -2.25
N CYS A 19 13.59 -3.53 -0.97
CA CYS A 19 13.06 -2.72 0.13
C CYS A 19 13.73 -1.34 0.24
N PHE A 20 14.97 -1.21 -0.22
CA PHE A 20 15.71 0.05 -0.22
C PHE A 20 15.30 0.97 -1.38
N ASN A 21 14.87 0.41 -2.51
CA ASN A 21 14.45 1.20 -3.67
C ASN A 21 13.14 1.98 -3.41
N THR A 22 12.19 1.39 -2.67
CA THR A 22 10.92 2.03 -2.33
C THR A 22 11.08 3.17 -1.31
N ILE A 23 11.92 2.99 -0.28
CA ILE A 23 12.21 4.06 0.72
C ILE A 23 12.91 5.24 0.04
N SER A 24 13.86 4.96 -0.85
CA SER A 24 14.58 6.00 -1.58
C SER A 24 13.66 6.78 -2.52
N SER A 25 12.68 6.12 -3.17
CA SER A 25 11.75 6.78 -4.09
C SER A 25 10.70 7.63 -3.38
N TYR A 26 10.23 7.25 -2.18
CA TYR A 26 9.33 8.11 -1.39
C TYR A 26 10.01 9.34 -0.80
N ASN A 27 11.19 9.19 -0.19
CA ASN A 27 11.97 10.34 0.25
C ASN A 27 12.28 11.25 -0.94
N THR A 28 12.58 10.68 -2.11
CA THR A 28 12.77 11.45 -3.35
C THR A 28 11.50 12.20 -3.74
N ILE A 29 10.30 11.59 -3.70
CA ILE A 29 9.04 12.28 -4.04
C ILE A 29 8.72 13.41 -3.06
N TYR A 30 8.86 13.18 -1.75
CA TYR A 30 8.60 14.21 -0.74
C TYR A 30 9.65 15.34 -0.78
N ASN A 31 10.88 15.02 -1.15
CA ASN A 31 11.97 15.99 -1.36
C ASN A 31 11.92 16.70 -2.73
N ASN A 32 11.01 16.30 -3.63
CA ASN A 32 10.85 16.95 -4.93
C ASN A 32 9.90 18.17 -4.86
N TYR A 33 9.18 18.35 -3.74
CA TYR A 33 8.35 19.52 -3.52
C TYR A 33 9.19 20.71 -3.06
N THR A 34 8.82 21.92 -3.49
CA THR A 34 9.42 23.15 -2.95
C THR A 34 8.96 23.40 -1.51
N ASP A 35 9.70 24.23 -0.78
CA ASP A 35 9.34 24.65 0.58
C ASP A 35 7.94 25.28 0.64
N GLU A 36 7.52 25.98 -0.43
CA GLU A 36 6.18 26.55 -0.55
C GLU A 36 5.11 25.47 -0.74
N GLU A 37 5.36 24.48 -1.60
CA GLU A 37 4.45 23.36 -1.83
C GLU A 37 4.24 22.55 -0.56
N GLN A 38 5.31 22.27 0.19
CA GLN A 38 5.21 21.58 1.47
C GLN A 38 4.38 22.37 2.50
N LYS A 39 4.50 23.69 2.54
CA LYS A 39 3.66 24.54 3.41
C LYS A 39 2.19 24.49 3.01
N ILE A 40 1.89 24.49 1.70
CA ILE A 40 0.52 24.40 1.20
C ILE A 40 -0.08 23.04 1.55
N LEU A 41 0.65 21.95 1.32
CA LEU A 41 0.19 20.59 1.65
C LEU A 41 -0.05 20.42 3.15
N GLY A 42 0.87 20.91 3.99
CA GLY A 42 0.69 20.89 5.45
C GLY A 42 -0.44 21.77 5.95
N TRP A 43 -0.79 22.85 5.23
CA TRP A 43 -1.98 23.65 5.52
C TRP A 43 -3.28 22.92 5.14
N LEU A 44 -3.29 22.17 4.03
CA LEU A 44 -4.45 21.42 3.56
C LEU A 44 -4.81 20.25 4.49
N SER A 45 -3.81 19.54 5.01
CA SER A 45 -4.03 18.45 5.95
C SER A 45 -2.80 18.12 6.79
N PRO A 46 -2.98 17.77 8.08
CA PRO A 46 -1.91 17.19 8.88
C PRO A 46 -1.69 15.69 8.59
N LEU A 47 -2.55 15.06 7.76
CA LEU A 47 -2.47 13.64 7.49
C LEU A 47 -1.38 13.34 6.46
N GLU A 48 -0.69 12.22 6.67
CA GLU A 48 0.39 11.76 5.80
C GLU A 48 0.09 10.36 5.24
N PRO A 49 -0.85 10.21 4.29
CA PRO A 49 -1.29 8.90 3.79
C PRO A 49 -0.16 8.09 3.15
N ARG A 50 0.78 8.78 2.51
CA ARG A 50 1.95 8.17 1.84
C ARG A 50 2.91 7.58 2.86
N VAL A 51 3.23 8.32 3.92
CA VAL A 51 4.06 7.83 5.04
C VAL A 51 3.38 6.63 5.71
N ARG A 52 2.06 6.72 5.94
CA ARG A 52 1.30 5.59 6.50
C ARG A 52 1.35 4.37 5.61
N HIS A 53 1.17 4.54 4.30
CA HIS A 53 1.22 3.46 3.33
C HIS A 53 2.59 2.77 3.32
N GLN A 54 3.67 3.55 3.33
CA GLN A 54 5.04 3.06 3.40
C GLN A 54 5.28 2.21 4.65
N ASP A 55 4.81 2.67 5.82
CA ASP A 55 4.92 1.89 7.05
C ASP A 55 4.19 0.54 6.96
N VAL A 56 2.99 0.52 6.36
CA VAL A 56 2.25 -0.74 6.14
C VAL A 56 2.95 -1.63 5.12
N SER A 57 3.38 -1.07 3.99
CA SER A 57 3.93 -1.84 2.87
C SER A 57 5.27 -2.47 3.23
N THR A 58 6.14 -1.74 3.94
CA THR A 58 7.44 -2.24 4.42
C THR A 58 7.32 -3.36 5.45
N ARG A 59 6.26 -3.33 6.28
CA ARG A 59 5.99 -4.39 7.28
C ARG A 59 5.23 -5.58 6.69
N ARG A 60 4.65 -5.44 5.50
CA ARG A 60 3.91 -6.51 4.80
C ARG A 60 4.91 -7.56 4.32
N ARG A 61 4.63 -8.84 4.60
CA ARG A 61 5.45 -9.94 4.06
C ARG A 61 5.23 -10.10 2.56
N ASP A 62 6.31 -10.38 1.84
CA ASP A 62 6.25 -10.72 0.41
C ASP A 62 5.31 -11.90 0.15
N GLY A 63 4.53 -11.80 -0.93
CA GLY A 63 3.55 -12.82 -1.33
C GLY A 63 2.28 -12.89 -0.46
N LEU A 64 2.19 -12.13 0.64
CA LEU A 64 0.97 -12.04 1.43
C LEU A 64 -0.17 -11.52 0.56
N GLY A 65 -1.29 -12.24 0.58
CA GLY A 65 -2.52 -11.78 -0.06
C GLY A 65 -2.55 -11.88 -1.59
N SER A 66 -1.58 -12.53 -2.22
CA SER A 66 -1.57 -12.75 -3.67
C SER A 66 -2.84 -13.45 -4.18
N TRP A 67 -3.38 -14.38 -3.38
CA TRP A 67 -4.66 -15.06 -3.66
C TRP A 67 -5.84 -14.08 -3.80
N PHE A 68 -5.81 -12.96 -3.08
CA PHE A 68 -6.87 -11.95 -3.12
C PHE A 68 -6.88 -11.21 -4.45
N LEU A 69 -5.71 -10.92 -5.02
CA LEU A 69 -5.58 -10.24 -6.32
C LEU A 69 -6.07 -11.09 -7.50
N GLN A 70 -6.16 -12.41 -7.29
CA GLN A 70 -6.67 -13.37 -8.28
C GLN A 70 -8.17 -13.63 -8.12
N ASN A 71 -8.79 -13.12 -7.05
CA ASN A 71 -10.21 -13.30 -6.80
C ASN A 71 -11.03 -12.56 -7.87
N GLU A 72 -12.02 -13.26 -8.44
CA GLU A 72 -12.87 -12.70 -9.50
C GLU A 72 -13.62 -11.43 -9.07
N GLU A 73 -14.05 -11.36 -7.80
CA GLU A 73 -14.72 -10.18 -7.24
C GLU A 73 -13.80 -8.95 -7.28
N PHE A 74 -12.55 -9.12 -6.86
CA PHE A 74 -11.54 -8.06 -6.93
C PHE A 74 -11.27 -7.63 -8.37
N VAL A 75 -11.06 -8.59 -9.27
CA VAL A 75 -10.77 -8.31 -10.69
C VAL A 75 -11.92 -7.56 -11.36
N ARG A 76 -13.18 -7.98 -11.11
CA ARG A 76 -14.37 -7.32 -11.65
C ARG A 76 -14.55 -5.92 -11.10
N TRP A 77 -14.35 -5.72 -9.79
CA TRP A 77 -14.40 -4.40 -9.18
C TRP A 77 -13.33 -3.46 -9.76
N ARG A 78 -12.09 -3.92 -9.82
CA ARG A 78 -10.95 -3.15 -10.33
C ARG A 78 -11.15 -2.73 -11.80
N ASP A 79 -11.65 -3.64 -12.63
CA ASP A 79 -11.86 -3.39 -14.05
C ASP A 79 -13.17 -2.62 -14.33
N GLY A 80 -13.97 -2.28 -13.31
CA GLY A 80 -15.28 -1.63 -13.47
C GLY A 80 -16.33 -2.52 -14.16
N LYS A 81 -16.18 -3.84 -14.08
CA LYS A 81 -17.02 -4.85 -14.75
C LYS A 81 -18.00 -5.54 -13.80
N ASP A 82 -18.29 -4.94 -12.66
CA ASP A 82 -19.20 -5.54 -11.68
C ASP A 82 -20.68 -5.47 -12.11
N GLY A 83 -21.01 -4.61 -13.08
CA GLY A 83 -22.35 -4.42 -13.63
C GLY A 83 -23.35 -3.79 -12.65
N SER A 84 -22.90 -3.43 -11.44
CA SER A 84 -23.76 -2.97 -10.35
C SER A 84 -23.83 -1.44 -10.24
N GLY A 85 -22.98 -0.74 -11.00
CA GLY A 85 -22.78 0.70 -10.88
C GLY A 85 -22.08 1.10 -9.57
N LYS A 86 -21.63 0.13 -8.74
CA LYS A 86 -20.96 0.36 -7.47
C LYS A 86 -19.45 0.24 -7.65
N ALA A 87 -18.73 1.31 -7.36
CA ALA A 87 -17.27 1.31 -7.36
C ALA A 87 -16.67 0.86 -6.01
N THR A 88 -17.36 0.02 -5.23
CA THR A 88 -16.97 -0.32 -3.85
C THR A 88 -16.79 -1.82 -3.66
N LEU A 89 -15.61 -2.23 -3.22
CA LEU A 89 -15.31 -3.60 -2.78
C LEU A 89 -15.32 -3.68 -1.26
N PHE A 90 -16.16 -4.56 -0.71
CA PHE A 90 -16.28 -4.73 0.74
C PHE A 90 -15.52 -5.97 1.22
N CYS A 91 -14.52 -5.77 2.06
CA CYS A 91 -13.71 -6.86 2.63
C CYS A 91 -13.96 -6.97 4.14
N SER A 92 -14.68 -8.01 4.57
CA SER A 92 -14.94 -8.29 5.98
C SER A 92 -13.94 -9.32 6.55
N GLY A 93 -13.72 -9.25 7.86
CA GLY A 93 -12.88 -10.21 8.55
C GLY A 93 -12.63 -9.82 10.01
N ASN A 94 -12.21 -10.78 10.81
CA ASN A 94 -11.95 -10.58 12.24
C ASN A 94 -10.81 -9.56 12.48
N PRO A 95 -10.74 -8.95 13.67
CA PRO A 95 -9.58 -8.16 14.07
C PRO A 95 -8.28 -8.96 13.91
N GLY A 96 -7.20 -8.31 13.46
CA GLY A 96 -5.88 -8.96 13.34
C GLY A 96 -5.63 -9.80 12.09
N VAL A 97 -6.64 -10.07 11.23
CA VAL A 97 -6.48 -10.92 10.03
C VAL A 97 -5.67 -10.28 8.88
N GLY A 98 -5.10 -9.08 9.08
CA GLY A 98 -4.25 -8.44 8.08
C GLY A 98 -4.97 -7.59 7.03
N LYS A 99 -6.20 -7.12 7.29
CA LYS A 99 -6.96 -6.24 6.38
C LYS A 99 -6.14 -5.03 5.91
N THR A 100 -5.41 -4.37 6.81
CA THR A 100 -4.56 -3.21 6.48
C THR A 100 -3.44 -3.58 5.50
N TYR A 101 -2.81 -4.75 5.66
CA TYR A 101 -1.81 -5.25 4.72
C TYR A 101 -2.41 -5.58 3.36
N MET A 102 -3.62 -6.14 3.33
CA MET A 102 -4.37 -6.35 2.09
C MET A 102 -4.68 -5.03 1.37
N SER A 103 -5.14 -4.00 2.09
CA SER A 103 -5.37 -2.68 1.49
C SER A 103 -4.10 -2.09 0.89
N SER A 104 -2.96 -2.23 1.58
CA SER A 104 -1.67 -1.81 1.03
C SER A 104 -1.32 -2.60 -0.24
N LEU A 105 -1.60 -3.90 -0.31
CA LEU A 105 -1.32 -4.71 -1.49
C LEU A 105 -2.15 -4.26 -2.70
N VAL A 106 -3.42 -3.93 -2.46
CA VAL A 106 -4.32 -3.41 -3.49
C VAL A 106 -3.81 -2.08 -4.04
N ILE A 107 -3.42 -1.15 -3.17
CA ILE A 107 -2.87 0.15 -3.58
C ILE A 107 -1.64 -0.04 -4.46
N ASP A 108 -0.65 -0.84 -4.01
CA ASP A 108 0.56 -1.10 -4.80
C ASP A 108 0.23 -1.71 -6.16
N THR A 109 -0.70 -2.66 -6.18
CA THR A 109 -1.12 -3.32 -7.42
C THR A 109 -1.74 -2.34 -8.41
N ILE A 110 -2.64 -1.47 -7.95
CA ILE A 110 -3.29 -0.48 -8.81
C ILE A 110 -2.26 0.54 -9.30
N CYS A 111 -1.41 1.08 -8.41
CA CYS A 111 -0.35 2.03 -8.77
C CYS A 111 0.58 1.47 -9.85
N ASN A 112 1.05 0.23 -9.70
CA ASN A 112 1.93 -0.42 -10.68
C ASN A 112 1.24 -0.68 -12.03
N GLN A 113 -0.07 -0.94 -12.03
CA GLN A 113 -0.83 -1.18 -13.27
C GLN A 113 -1.08 0.10 -14.08
N ILE A 114 -1.11 1.26 -13.42
CA ILE A 114 -1.37 2.54 -14.07
C ILE A 114 -0.10 3.33 -14.38
N GLU A 115 1.08 2.81 -14.03
CA GLU A 115 2.36 3.44 -14.33
C GLU A 115 2.48 3.68 -15.85
N GLY A 116 2.72 4.94 -16.24
CA GLY A 116 2.77 5.37 -17.64
C GLY A 116 1.43 5.80 -18.26
N ASN A 117 0.32 5.66 -17.53
CA ASN A 117 -0.97 6.21 -17.93
C ASN A 117 -1.16 7.64 -17.39
N ASN A 118 -1.95 8.48 -18.07
CA ASN A 118 -2.34 9.81 -17.57
C ASN A 118 -3.46 9.73 -16.53
N VAL A 119 -3.28 8.90 -15.51
CA VAL A 119 -4.24 8.63 -14.43
C VAL A 119 -3.52 8.75 -13.10
N ALA A 120 -4.15 9.41 -12.13
CA ALA A 120 -3.64 9.51 -10.76
C ALA A 120 -4.42 8.57 -9.83
N VAL A 121 -3.73 7.98 -8.86
CA VAL A 121 -4.35 7.19 -7.78
C VAL A 121 -4.14 7.93 -6.47
N ALA A 122 -5.25 8.26 -5.81
CA ALA A 122 -5.27 8.83 -4.47
C ALA A 122 -5.76 7.77 -3.48
N TYR A 123 -5.14 7.69 -2.30
CA TYR A 123 -5.49 6.72 -1.26
C TYR A 123 -5.31 7.33 0.14
N LEU A 124 -6.12 6.83 1.07
CA LEU A 124 -6.10 7.21 2.47
C LEU A 124 -6.39 5.99 3.35
N TYR A 125 -5.80 5.97 4.54
CA TYR A 125 -6.12 4.99 5.58
C TYR A 125 -6.99 5.64 6.65
N CYS A 126 -8.17 5.07 6.89
CA CYS A 126 -8.97 5.40 8.06
C CYS A 126 -8.41 4.62 9.26
N ASP A 127 -7.91 5.33 10.26
CA ASP A 127 -7.30 4.75 11.45
C ASP A 127 -8.12 5.13 12.68
N PHE A 128 -8.68 4.12 13.35
CA PHE A 128 -9.49 4.31 14.55
C PHE A 128 -8.70 4.92 15.71
N GLN A 129 -7.36 4.87 15.70
CA GLN A 129 -6.53 5.50 16.72
C GLN A 129 -6.29 7.00 16.45
N GLY A 130 -6.50 7.47 15.21
CA GLY A 130 -6.25 8.83 14.75
C GLY A 130 -7.50 9.72 14.59
N LEU A 131 -8.63 9.33 15.18
CA LEU A 131 -9.94 9.94 14.93
C LEU A 131 -10.00 11.46 15.11
N LYS A 132 -9.17 12.03 16.01
CA LYS A 132 -9.13 13.48 16.25
C LYS A 132 -8.64 14.27 15.03
N GLU A 133 -7.72 13.71 14.27
CA GLU A 133 -7.10 14.36 13.10
C GLU A 133 -7.79 13.96 11.79
N GLN A 134 -8.55 12.86 11.78
CA GLN A 134 -9.30 12.38 10.61
C GLN A 134 -10.68 13.04 10.50
N THR A 135 -10.71 14.38 10.49
CA THR A 135 -11.91 15.13 10.13
C THR A 135 -12.18 15.02 8.63
N PRO A 136 -13.43 15.14 8.13
CA PRO A 136 -13.70 15.11 6.70
C PRO A 136 -12.87 16.10 5.88
N ALA A 137 -12.63 17.30 6.42
CA ALA A 137 -11.81 18.32 5.78
C ALA A 137 -10.35 17.85 5.63
N ASN A 138 -9.75 17.34 6.71
CA ASN A 138 -8.38 16.83 6.69
C ASN A 138 -8.25 15.61 5.77
N MET A 139 -9.25 14.73 5.75
CA MET A 139 -9.25 13.55 4.87
C MET A 139 -9.28 13.93 3.40
N ILE A 140 -10.06 14.94 3.01
CA ILE A 140 -10.11 15.44 1.63
C ILE A 140 -8.82 16.19 1.30
N GLY A 141 -8.33 17.05 2.19
CA GLY A 141 -7.08 17.80 2.00
C GLY A 141 -5.86 16.90 1.83
N ALA A 142 -5.87 15.70 2.42
CA ALA A 142 -4.80 14.71 2.29
C ALA A 142 -4.74 14.01 0.92
N LEU A 143 -5.76 14.19 0.07
CA LEU A 143 -5.83 13.61 -1.27
C LEU A 143 -5.38 14.59 -2.36
N CYS A 144 -5.09 15.84 -1.99
CA CYS A 144 -4.64 16.91 -2.88
C CYS A 144 -3.15 16.81 -3.23
#